data_AF-A0A656KHR3-F1
#
_entry.id   AF-A0A656KHR3-F1
#
_cell.length_a   1.000
_cell.length_b   1.000
_cell.length_c   1.000
_cell.angle_alpha   90.00
_cell.angle_beta   90.00
_cell.angle_gamma   90.00
#
_symmetry.space_group_name_H-M   'P 1'
#
loop_
_entity.id
_entity.type
_entity.pdbx_description
1 polymer ?
#
loop_
_entity_poly.entity_id
_entity_poly.type
_entity_poly.pdbx_seq_one_letter_code
_entity_poly.pdbx_strand_id
1 'polypeptide(L)'
;MGISSLEEDLRIEDYLNDKLQTISDLNGIDDLIHNVEIQQKQLKRQLQDISVELTEALMASKNRASVILEKIEEFKTQQKNANEHLVTVLYQNTPELALCTIKSPMEQLRRIKLTHKYLDLLKNVELLKEESQKHLHIDPKLSLEPYIRLKNISKLLQKLHGPTEGSAVHLVTYVQESTAQLLVEIEKILCQKFEKLLEDSQWPNSEYLVTDEWKEYFKALLELQMLDETNAKESLILLPMRILTQTFVLKFRYHFMSDKPTNHPNRLGDYFFEWFLMTVEKWELFLRGNAGPLLTAHFRGSPLSGNSIYIDPVSAFITSLLPVLREKVESLCKNISSQPQLMSRFIAQVMDFDDALRSKFGYDGGSVENGWCGLIMDVLPSLFEGWFAAEKKICT
;
A
#
# COMPACT_ATOMS: atom_id res chain seq x y z
N MET A 1 -82.87 24.76 -57.26
CA MET A 1 -83.53 25.79 -56.43
C MET A 1 -84.54 26.51 -57.33
N GLY A 2 -85.83 26.20 -57.19
CA GLY A 2 -86.90 26.75 -58.03
C GLY A 2 -88.13 27.16 -57.22
N ILE A 3 -87.91 27.60 -55.97
CA ILE A 3 -88.99 27.91 -55.00
C ILE A 3 -88.90 29.37 -54.50
N SER A 4 -87.82 30.11 -54.79
CA SER A 4 -87.59 31.44 -54.20
C SER A 4 -88.44 32.57 -54.81
N SER A 5 -88.92 32.45 -56.05
CA SER A 5 -89.56 33.58 -56.74
C SER A 5 -91.03 33.80 -56.35
N LEU A 6 -91.74 32.76 -55.91
CA LEU A 6 -93.17 32.88 -55.57
C LEU A 6 -93.40 33.46 -54.15
N GLU A 7 -92.50 33.19 -53.20
CA GLU A 7 -92.58 33.74 -51.83
C GLU A 7 -92.16 35.20 -51.75
N GLU A 8 -91.26 35.64 -52.64
CA GLU A 8 -90.83 37.04 -52.71
C GLU A 8 -91.96 37.95 -53.24
N ASP A 9 -92.70 37.51 -54.28
CA ASP A 9 -93.81 38.29 -54.86
C ASP A 9 -95.02 38.44 -53.91
N LEU A 10 -95.40 37.38 -53.19
CA LEU A 10 -96.51 37.41 -52.22
C LEU A 10 -96.26 38.37 -51.06
N ARG A 11 -95.01 38.47 -50.57
CA ARG A 11 -94.64 39.39 -49.48
C ARG A 11 -94.64 40.84 -49.92
N ILE A 12 -94.31 41.08 -51.18
CA ILE A 12 -94.32 42.43 -51.76
C ILE A 12 -95.77 42.89 -51.94
N GLU A 13 -96.66 42.02 -52.41
CA GLU A 13 -98.09 42.32 -52.53
C GLU A 13 -98.74 42.64 -51.18
N ASP A 14 -98.54 41.80 -50.15
CA ASP A 14 -99.09 42.02 -48.80
C ASP A 14 -98.56 43.33 -48.17
N TYR A 15 -97.27 43.63 -48.35
CA TYR A 15 -96.65 44.86 -47.83
C TYR A 15 -97.21 46.12 -48.51
N LEU A 16 -97.44 46.06 -49.83
CA LEU A 16 -98.03 47.17 -50.59
C LEU A 16 -99.50 47.40 -50.22
N ASN A 17 -100.25 46.33 -49.96
CA ASN A 17 -101.66 46.40 -49.58
C ASN A 17 -101.87 46.88 -48.13
N ASP A 18 -100.94 46.60 -47.21
CA ASP A 18 -100.98 47.08 -45.83
C ASP A 18 -100.62 48.57 -45.69
N LYS A 19 -99.79 49.09 -46.60
CA LYS A 19 -99.31 50.49 -46.57
C LYS A 19 -100.15 51.50 -47.37
N LEU A 20 -101.09 51.05 -48.20
CA LEU A 20 -101.85 51.91 -49.13
C LEU A 20 -103.38 51.74 -48.98
N GLN A 21 -103.88 51.74 -47.75
CA GLN A 21 -105.31 51.48 -47.46
C GLN A 21 -106.24 52.71 -47.62
N THR A 22 -105.72 53.94 -47.70
CA THR A 22 -106.54 55.15 -47.88
C THR A 22 -105.95 56.19 -48.82
N ILE A 23 -106.80 56.92 -49.57
CA ILE A 23 -106.39 57.84 -50.65
C ILE A 23 -105.52 59.02 -50.15
N SER A 24 -105.52 59.33 -48.85
CA SER A 24 -104.63 60.34 -48.26
C SER A 24 -103.21 59.84 -47.96
N ASP A 25 -102.95 58.52 -48.03
CA ASP A 25 -101.62 57.92 -47.90
C ASP A 25 -100.82 57.93 -49.23
N LEU A 26 -101.45 58.35 -50.33
CA LEU A 26 -100.81 58.59 -51.63
C LEU A 26 -99.73 59.69 -51.59
N ASN A 27 -99.74 60.56 -50.57
CA ASN A 27 -98.71 61.59 -50.40
C ASN A 27 -97.38 61.05 -49.82
N GLY A 28 -97.31 59.78 -49.39
CA GLY A 28 -96.10 59.13 -48.89
C GLY A 28 -95.48 58.09 -49.84
N ILE A 29 -96.07 57.91 -51.04
CA ILE A 29 -95.61 56.91 -52.02
C ILE A 29 -94.22 57.25 -52.56
N ASP A 30 -93.93 58.53 -52.79
CA ASP A 30 -92.61 58.96 -53.28
C ASP A 30 -91.51 58.64 -52.24
N ASP A 31 -91.79 58.80 -50.93
CA ASP A 31 -90.85 58.45 -49.87
C ASP A 31 -90.67 56.93 -49.73
N LEU A 32 -91.71 56.14 -50.00
CA LEU A 32 -91.65 54.68 -49.93
C LEU A 32 -90.91 54.10 -51.15
N ILE A 33 -91.17 54.62 -52.35
CA ILE A 33 -90.42 54.30 -53.58
C ILE A 33 -88.96 54.70 -53.41
N HIS A 34 -88.68 55.90 -52.87
CA HIS A 34 -87.31 56.34 -52.63
C HIS A 34 -86.58 55.46 -51.61
N ASN A 35 -87.24 55.05 -50.52
CA ASN A 35 -86.65 54.15 -49.54
C ASN A 35 -86.41 52.73 -50.10
N VAL A 36 -87.33 52.19 -50.90
CA VAL A 36 -87.14 50.89 -51.56
C VAL A 36 -86.02 50.97 -52.60
N GLU A 37 -85.90 52.06 -53.36
CA GLU A 37 -84.79 52.30 -54.29
C GLU A 37 -83.44 52.43 -53.58
N ILE A 38 -83.40 53.11 -52.42
CA ILE A 38 -82.20 53.22 -51.58
C ILE A 38 -81.81 51.84 -51.04
N GLN A 39 -82.76 51.07 -50.51
CA GLN A 39 -82.52 49.73 -49.99
C GLN A 39 -82.06 48.77 -51.09
N GLN A 40 -82.67 48.84 -52.28
CA GLN A 40 -82.25 48.02 -53.44
C GLN A 40 -80.85 48.39 -53.92
N LYS A 41 -80.48 49.69 -53.93
CA LYS A 41 -79.12 50.14 -54.23
C LYS A 41 -78.11 49.69 -53.16
N GLN A 42 -78.49 49.73 -51.89
CA GLN A 42 -77.64 49.26 -50.80
C GLN A 42 -77.41 47.74 -50.86
N LEU A 43 -78.46 46.95 -51.06
CA LEU A 43 -78.32 45.49 -51.18
C LEU A 43 -77.49 45.10 -52.42
N LYS A 44 -77.67 45.79 -53.56
CA LYS A 44 -76.84 45.56 -54.75
C LYS A 44 -75.36 45.88 -54.51
N ARG A 45 -75.08 46.97 -53.79
CA ARG A 45 -73.69 47.31 -53.39
C ARG A 45 -73.12 46.26 -52.44
N GLN A 46 -73.86 45.86 -51.43
CA GLN A 46 -73.41 44.85 -50.47
C GLN A 46 -73.17 43.48 -51.14
N LEU A 47 -74.01 43.07 -52.10
CA LEU A 47 -73.78 41.84 -52.87
C LEU A 47 -72.55 41.94 -53.76
N GLN A 48 -72.32 43.10 -54.40
CA GLN A 48 -71.09 43.33 -55.16
C GLN A 48 -69.86 43.29 -54.26
N ASP A 49 -69.88 43.99 -53.13
CA ASP A 49 -68.76 44.03 -52.19
C ASP A 49 -68.45 42.64 -51.62
N ILE A 50 -69.47 41.88 -51.21
CA ILE A 50 -69.30 40.49 -50.73
C ILE A 50 -68.79 39.57 -51.84
N SER A 51 -69.25 39.74 -53.08
CA SER A 51 -68.76 38.93 -54.20
C SER A 51 -67.29 39.20 -54.51
N VAL A 52 -66.87 40.47 -54.44
CA VAL A 52 -65.48 40.88 -54.63
C VAL A 52 -64.62 40.33 -53.50
N GLU A 53 -65.02 40.54 -52.25
CA GLU A 53 -64.29 40.08 -51.06
C GLU A 53 -64.16 38.54 -51.02
N LEU A 54 -65.20 37.81 -51.44
CA LEU A 54 -65.16 36.35 -51.54
C LEU A 54 -64.22 35.86 -52.65
N THR A 55 -64.18 36.54 -53.80
CA THR A 55 -63.22 36.20 -54.87
C THR A 55 -61.78 36.51 -54.48
N GLU A 56 -61.54 37.61 -53.77
CA GLU A 56 -60.23 37.96 -53.23
C GLU A 56 -59.77 36.96 -52.16
N ALA A 57 -60.67 36.56 -51.24
CA ALA A 57 -60.38 35.55 -50.23
C ALA A 57 -60.07 34.17 -50.85
N LEU A 58 -60.81 33.76 -51.88
CA LEU A 58 -60.55 32.51 -52.62
C LEU A 58 -59.20 32.55 -53.35
N MET A 59 -58.87 33.66 -54.01
CA MET A 59 -57.58 33.83 -54.68
C MET A 59 -56.42 33.85 -53.67
N ALA A 60 -56.57 34.56 -52.55
CA ALA A 60 -55.57 34.58 -51.49
C ALA A 60 -55.36 33.19 -50.85
N SER A 61 -56.44 32.43 -50.65
CA SER A 61 -56.38 31.05 -50.15
C SER A 61 -55.64 30.12 -51.11
N LYS A 62 -55.96 30.20 -52.41
CA LYS A 62 -55.29 29.41 -53.46
C LYS A 62 -53.79 29.73 -53.56
N ASN A 63 -53.43 31.02 -53.47
CA ASN A 63 -52.03 31.46 -53.48
C ASN A 63 -51.27 31.02 -52.22
N ARG A 64 -51.91 31.00 -51.05
CA ARG A 64 -51.29 30.46 -49.83
C ARG A 64 -51.07 28.95 -49.93
N ALA A 65 -52.02 28.23 -50.50
CA ALA A 65 -51.88 26.79 -50.73
C ALA A 65 -50.72 26.46 -51.67
N SER A 66 -50.51 27.24 -52.74
CA SER A 66 -49.37 27.04 -53.64
C SER A 66 -48.03 27.35 -52.96
N VAL A 67 -47.95 28.44 -52.18
CA VAL A 67 -46.73 28.79 -51.44
C VAL A 67 -46.38 27.74 -50.37
N ILE A 68 -47.37 27.14 -49.72
CA ILE A 68 -47.16 26.07 -48.75
C ILE A 68 -46.63 24.81 -49.44
N LEU A 69 -47.16 24.44 -50.60
CA LEU A 69 -46.69 23.28 -51.37
C LEU A 69 -45.23 23.47 -51.82
N GLU A 70 -44.88 24.65 -52.31
CA GLU A 70 -43.51 24.98 -52.71
C GLU A 70 -42.53 24.87 -51.53
N LYS A 71 -42.90 25.39 -50.36
CA LYS A 71 -42.10 25.24 -49.12
C LYS A 71 -41.97 23.79 -48.66
N ILE A 72 -42.98 22.96 -48.89
CA ILE A 72 -42.92 21.53 -48.54
C ILE A 72 -41.94 20.80 -49.47
N GLU A 73 -41.90 21.13 -50.76
CA GLU A 73 -40.92 20.56 -51.69
C GLU A 73 -39.50 21.02 -51.38
N GLU A 74 -39.32 22.31 -51.07
CA GLU A 74 -38.03 22.85 -50.64
C GLU A 74 -37.55 22.18 -49.34
N PHE A 75 -38.44 21.97 -48.37
CA PHE A 75 -38.09 21.25 -47.14
C PHE A 75 -37.75 19.77 -47.39
N LYS A 76 -38.48 19.09 -48.28
CA LYS A 76 -38.18 17.68 -48.65
C LYS A 76 -36.83 17.56 -49.34
N THR A 77 -36.49 18.49 -50.22
CA THR A 77 -35.19 18.51 -50.91
C THR A 77 -34.05 18.82 -49.93
N GLN A 78 -34.23 19.77 -49.01
CA GLN A 78 -33.26 20.03 -47.94
C GLN A 78 -33.08 18.81 -47.02
N GLN A 79 -34.18 18.15 -46.63
CA GLN A 79 -34.12 16.94 -45.80
C GLN A 79 -33.38 15.80 -46.51
N LYS A 80 -33.64 15.58 -47.81
CA LYS A 80 -32.95 14.57 -48.61
C LYS A 80 -31.45 14.88 -48.70
N ASN A 81 -31.08 16.12 -48.98
CA ASN A 81 -29.69 16.54 -49.10
C ASN A 81 -28.94 16.43 -47.76
N ALA A 82 -29.58 16.81 -46.65
CA ALA A 82 -29.02 16.63 -45.30
C ALA A 82 -28.83 15.14 -44.96
N ASN A 83 -29.75 14.28 -45.37
CA ASN A 83 -29.66 12.83 -45.12
C ASN A 83 -28.57 12.18 -45.99
N GLU A 84 -28.42 12.60 -47.25
CA GLU A 84 -27.33 12.17 -48.14
C GLU A 84 -25.96 12.63 -47.62
N HIS A 85 -25.87 13.85 -47.07
CA HIS A 85 -24.68 14.33 -46.38
C HIS A 85 -24.35 13.51 -45.12
N LEU A 86 -25.35 13.16 -44.31
CA LEU A 86 -25.12 12.31 -43.12
C LEU A 86 -24.61 10.91 -43.50
N VAL A 87 -25.21 10.30 -44.52
CA VAL A 87 -24.76 8.99 -45.03
C VAL A 87 -23.34 9.10 -45.59
N THR A 88 -23.03 10.13 -46.37
CA THR A 88 -21.69 10.34 -46.94
C THR A 88 -20.63 10.57 -45.85
N VAL A 89 -20.95 11.34 -44.80
CA VAL A 89 -20.06 11.59 -43.66
C VAL A 89 -19.84 10.32 -42.82
N LEU A 90 -20.85 9.45 -42.69
CA LEU A 90 -20.71 8.18 -41.98
C LEU A 90 -19.89 7.14 -42.76
N TYR A 91 -19.99 7.11 -44.11
CA TYR A 91 -19.19 6.21 -44.95
C TYR A 91 -17.75 6.70 -45.19
N GLN A 92 -17.47 7.99 -44.98
CA GLN A 92 -16.11 8.57 -45.00
C GLN A 92 -15.44 8.52 -43.62
N ASN A 93 -15.20 7.31 -43.11
CA ASN A 93 -13.96 6.89 -42.42
C ASN A 93 -13.12 8.00 -41.74
N THR A 94 -13.60 8.63 -40.67
CA THR A 94 -12.80 9.61 -39.92
C THR A 94 -12.79 9.46 -38.40
N PRO A 95 -13.84 9.04 -37.67
CA PRO A 95 -13.72 8.96 -36.21
C PRO A 95 -12.89 7.76 -35.73
N GLU A 96 -13.08 6.56 -36.30
CA GLU A 96 -12.38 5.35 -35.85
C GLU A 96 -10.92 5.28 -36.33
N LEU A 97 -10.64 5.73 -37.56
CA LEU A 97 -9.27 5.86 -38.05
C LEU A 97 -8.50 6.97 -37.32
N ALA A 98 -9.14 8.10 -36.99
CA ALA A 98 -8.51 9.14 -36.15
C ALA A 98 -8.23 8.65 -34.72
N LEU A 99 -9.12 7.84 -34.15
CA LEU A 99 -8.87 7.19 -32.85
C LEU A 99 -7.67 6.24 -32.94
N CYS A 100 -7.56 5.42 -33.98
CA CYS A 100 -6.41 4.52 -34.19
C CYS A 100 -5.08 5.29 -34.42
N THR A 101 -5.10 6.38 -35.19
CA THR A 101 -3.89 7.19 -35.44
C THR A 101 -3.42 7.95 -34.21
N ILE A 102 -4.30 8.29 -33.27
CA ILE A 102 -3.94 8.94 -31.99
C ILE A 102 -3.55 7.90 -30.92
N LYS A 103 -4.15 6.71 -30.94
CA LYS A 103 -3.91 5.66 -29.93
C LYS A 103 -2.45 5.19 -29.92
N SER A 104 -1.86 4.97 -31.09
CA SER A 104 -0.46 4.51 -31.20
C SER A 104 0.56 5.56 -30.69
N PRO A 105 0.53 6.84 -31.10
CA PRO A 105 1.32 7.90 -30.49
C PRO A 105 1.03 8.10 -29.00
N MET A 106 -0.22 7.98 -28.55
CA MET A 106 -0.55 8.04 -27.12
C MET A 106 0.08 6.89 -26.32
N GLU A 107 0.13 5.68 -26.88
CA GLU A 107 0.81 4.53 -26.28
C GLU A 107 2.34 4.69 -26.28
N GLN A 108 2.92 5.27 -27.34
CA GLN A 108 4.34 5.63 -27.38
C GLN A 108 4.67 6.72 -26.36
N LEU A 109 3.85 7.76 -26.25
CA LEU A 109 4.00 8.81 -25.24
C LEU A 109 3.83 8.25 -23.83
N ARG A 110 2.91 7.31 -23.62
CA ARG A 110 2.77 6.58 -22.35
C ARG A 110 4.03 5.79 -22.04
N ARG A 111 4.58 5.04 -23.00
CA ARG A 111 5.84 4.30 -22.84
C ARG A 111 7.00 5.22 -22.49
N ILE A 112 7.18 6.32 -23.22
CA ILE A 112 8.23 7.31 -22.94
C ILE A 112 8.05 7.93 -21.55
N LYS A 113 6.81 8.30 -21.17
CA LYS A 113 6.52 8.82 -19.82
C LYS A 113 6.81 7.78 -18.72
N LEU A 114 6.53 6.50 -18.96
CA LEU A 114 6.85 5.42 -18.03
C LEU A 114 8.37 5.21 -17.93
N THR A 115 9.10 5.21 -19.06
CA THR A 115 10.56 5.11 -19.09
C THR A 115 11.22 6.31 -18.41
N HIS A 116 10.70 7.52 -18.58
CA HIS A 116 11.20 8.70 -17.88
C HIS A 116 11.00 8.58 -16.36
N LYS A 117 9.79 8.21 -15.91
CA LYS A 117 9.52 7.94 -14.49
C LYS A 117 10.38 6.80 -13.92
N TYR A 118 10.67 5.78 -14.73
CA TYR A 118 11.58 4.70 -14.37
C TYR A 118 13.00 5.22 -14.14
N LEU A 119 13.52 6.05 -15.05
CA LEU A 119 14.85 6.64 -14.95
C LEU A 119 14.94 7.60 -13.75
N ASP A 120 13.90 8.40 -13.50
CA ASP A 120 13.83 9.28 -12.33
C ASP A 120 13.86 8.48 -11.03
N LEU A 121 13.10 7.38 -10.97
CA LEU A 121 13.10 6.49 -9.80
C LEU A 121 14.47 5.86 -9.59
N LEU A 122 15.11 5.35 -10.65
CA LEU A 122 16.43 4.74 -10.56
C LEU A 122 17.50 5.77 -10.13
N LYS A 123 17.41 7.00 -10.65
CA LYS A 123 18.25 8.11 -10.20
C LYS A 123 18.02 8.42 -8.72
N ASN A 124 16.77 8.46 -8.26
CA ASN A 124 16.47 8.70 -6.85
C ASN A 124 16.99 7.58 -5.94
N VAL A 125 16.91 6.33 -6.38
CA VAL A 125 17.47 5.17 -5.68
C VAL A 125 19.00 5.28 -5.57
N GLU A 126 19.68 5.62 -6.66
CA GLU A 126 21.13 5.77 -6.66
C GLU A 126 21.58 6.96 -5.79
N LEU A 127 20.86 8.09 -5.85
CA LEU A 127 21.12 9.24 -4.97
C LEU A 127 20.95 8.88 -3.49
N LEU A 128 19.88 8.19 -3.12
CA LEU A 128 19.65 7.75 -1.73
C LEU A 128 20.73 6.76 -1.27
N LYS A 129 21.20 5.89 -2.16
CA LYS A 129 22.30 4.97 -1.89
C LYS A 129 23.60 5.72 -1.66
N GLU A 130 23.96 6.65 -2.54
CA GLU A 130 25.14 7.49 -2.39
C GLU A 130 25.08 8.35 -1.13
N GLU A 131 23.94 8.94 -0.81
CA GLU A 131 23.73 9.72 0.42
C GLU A 131 23.92 8.84 1.66
N SER A 132 23.34 7.63 1.67
CA SER A 132 23.53 6.68 2.76
C SER A 132 25.00 6.32 2.94
N GLN A 133 25.72 6.01 1.85
CA GLN A 133 27.15 5.68 1.88
C GLN A 133 28.01 6.87 2.34
N LYS A 134 27.73 8.09 1.88
CA LYS A 134 28.43 9.31 2.33
C LYS A 134 28.24 9.53 3.83
N HIS A 135 26.99 9.40 4.31
CA HIS A 135 26.69 9.55 5.73
C HIS A 135 27.28 8.44 6.58
N LEU A 136 27.41 7.23 6.06
CA LEU A 136 27.99 6.09 6.79
C LEU A 136 29.42 6.37 7.29
N HIS A 137 30.18 7.16 6.53
CA HIS A 137 31.53 7.59 6.93
C HIS A 137 31.50 8.69 8.00
N ILE A 138 30.51 9.59 7.98
CA ILE A 138 30.41 10.77 8.85
C ILE A 138 29.67 10.43 10.15
N ASP A 139 28.40 10.05 10.06
CA ASP A 139 27.54 9.65 11.17
C ASP A 139 26.64 8.49 10.73
N PRO A 140 26.83 7.29 11.31
CA PRO A 140 26.02 6.13 11.00
C PRO A 140 24.52 6.32 11.21
N LYS A 141 24.06 7.18 12.13
CA LYS A 141 22.62 7.48 12.28
C LYS A 141 22.06 8.19 11.05
N LEU A 142 22.81 9.14 10.51
CA LEU A 142 22.43 9.87 9.29
C LEU A 142 22.37 8.94 8.06
N SER A 143 23.02 7.77 8.11
CA SER A 143 22.94 6.76 7.05
C SER A 143 21.63 5.95 7.08
N LEU A 144 20.98 5.85 8.25
CA LEU A 144 19.74 5.10 8.44
C LEU A 144 18.54 5.78 7.77
N GLU A 145 18.46 7.12 7.77
CA GLU A 145 17.32 7.84 7.18
C GLU A 145 17.20 7.62 5.66
N PRO A 146 18.26 7.81 4.84
CA PRO A 146 18.20 7.48 3.42
C PRO A 146 17.88 6.01 3.17
N TYR A 147 18.39 5.10 4.00
CA TYR A 147 18.09 3.67 3.91
C TYR A 147 16.60 3.37 4.18
N ILE A 148 16.00 3.97 5.21
CA ILE A 148 14.57 3.81 5.52
C ILE A 148 13.71 4.29 4.32
N ARG A 149 14.09 5.42 3.71
CA ARG A 149 13.40 5.93 2.51
C ARG A 149 13.50 4.93 1.35
N LEU A 150 14.69 4.40 1.09
CA LEU A 150 14.92 3.40 0.04
C LEU A 150 14.12 2.11 0.31
N LYS A 151 14.10 1.63 1.56
CA LYS A 151 13.31 0.47 1.97
C LYS A 151 11.81 0.68 1.77
N ASN A 152 11.30 1.87 2.08
CA ASN A 152 9.89 2.21 1.84
C ASN A 152 9.55 2.21 0.34
N ILE A 153 10.44 2.74 -0.50
CA ILE A 153 10.31 2.69 -1.96
C ILE A 153 10.28 1.22 -2.42
N SER A 154 11.22 0.39 -1.95
CA SER A 154 11.28 -1.04 -2.26
C SER A 154 9.96 -1.77 -1.92
N LYS A 155 9.42 -1.54 -0.72
CA LYS A 155 8.13 -2.11 -0.29
C LYS A 155 6.95 -1.62 -1.12
N LEU A 156 6.90 -0.33 -1.43
CA LEU A 156 5.84 0.25 -2.26
C LEU A 156 5.88 -0.34 -3.68
N LEU A 157 7.08 -0.47 -4.27
CA LEU A 157 7.27 -1.08 -5.58
C LEU A 157 6.81 -2.53 -5.58
N GLN A 158 7.13 -3.30 -4.54
CA GLN A 158 6.67 -4.69 -4.40
C GLN A 158 5.14 -4.79 -4.32
N LYS A 159 4.49 -3.93 -3.52
CA LYS A 159 3.02 -3.90 -3.39
C LYS A 159 2.32 -3.48 -4.68
N LEU A 160 2.88 -2.51 -5.40
CA LEU A 160 2.27 -1.94 -6.61
C LEU A 160 2.40 -2.86 -7.81
N HIS A 161 3.47 -3.65 -7.90
CA HIS A 161 3.74 -4.47 -9.07
C HIS A 161 3.26 -5.92 -8.92
N GLY A 162 3.08 -6.50 -7.73
CA GLY A 162 2.63 -7.90 -7.59
C GLY A 162 3.41 -8.86 -8.51
N PRO A 163 2.87 -10.03 -8.90
CA PRO A 163 3.45 -10.85 -9.94
C PRO A 163 3.01 -10.32 -11.32
N THR A 164 3.42 -9.10 -11.70
CA THR A 164 3.21 -8.63 -13.08
C THR A 164 4.36 -9.07 -13.96
N GLU A 165 4.04 -9.80 -15.03
CA GLU A 165 4.96 -10.14 -16.10
C GLU A 165 5.37 -8.87 -16.85
N GLY A 166 6.66 -8.50 -16.80
CA GLY A 166 7.20 -7.40 -17.61
C GLY A 166 8.48 -6.75 -17.06
N SER A 167 8.96 -5.70 -17.74
CA SER A 167 10.19 -4.94 -17.43
C SER A 167 10.21 -4.31 -16.02
N ALA A 168 9.06 -4.22 -15.35
CA ALA A 168 8.96 -3.77 -13.96
C ALA A 168 9.59 -4.76 -12.97
N VAL A 169 9.70 -6.06 -13.32
CA VAL A 169 10.34 -7.08 -12.48
C VAL A 169 11.81 -6.73 -12.24
N HIS A 170 12.57 -6.36 -13.28
CA HIS A 170 13.99 -6.02 -13.15
C HIS A 170 14.24 -4.81 -12.24
N LEU A 171 13.35 -3.81 -12.26
CA LEU A 171 13.44 -2.66 -11.36
C LEU A 171 13.17 -3.05 -9.92
N VAL A 172 12.11 -3.83 -9.69
CA VAL A 172 11.77 -4.31 -8.35
C VAL A 172 12.93 -5.14 -7.80
N THR A 173 13.47 -6.08 -8.58
CA THR A 173 14.64 -6.88 -8.20
C THR A 173 15.87 -6.01 -7.93
N TYR A 174 16.23 -5.09 -8.84
CA TYR A 174 17.39 -4.22 -8.64
C TYR A 174 17.28 -3.37 -7.37
N VAL A 175 16.11 -2.77 -7.12
CA VAL A 175 15.88 -1.95 -5.92
C VAL A 175 15.92 -2.81 -4.67
N GLN A 176 15.35 -4.02 -4.69
CA GLN A 176 15.41 -4.96 -3.58
C GLN A 176 16.84 -5.41 -3.26
N GLU A 177 17.58 -5.85 -4.28
CA GLU A 177 18.98 -6.28 -4.14
C GLU A 177 19.86 -5.12 -3.65
N SER A 178 19.70 -3.93 -4.23
CA SER A 178 20.46 -2.74 -3.80
C SER A 178 20.14 -2.35 -2.36
N THR A 179 18.87 -2.46 -1.94
CA THR A 179 18.46 -2.20 -0.55
C THR A 179 19.07 -3.23 0.39
N ALA A 180 19.05 -4.52 0.03
CA ALA A 180 19.62 -5.59 0.84
C ALA A 180 21.14 -5.47 0.97
N GLN A 181 21.85 -5.17 -0.13
CA GLN A 181 23.29 -4.92 -0.11
C GLN A 181 23.66 -3.74 0.78
N LEU A 182 22.91 -2.63 0.66
CA LEU A 182 23.14 -1.45 1.49
C LEU A 182 22.92 -1.75 2.98
N LEU A 183 21.90 -2.53 3.33
CA LEU A 183 21.67 -2.97 4.72
C LEU A 183 22.87 -3.73 5.27
N VAL A 184 23.40 -4.69 4.52
CA VAL A 184 24.57 -5.49 4.91
C VAL A 184 25.82 -4.62 5.07
N GLU A 185 26.02 -3.64 4.17
CA GLU A 185 27.13 -2.69 4.26
C GLU A 185 27.02 -1.81 5.52
N ILE A 186 25.82 -1.28 5.81
CA ILE A 186 25.54 -0.47 7.00
C ILE A 186 25.75 -1.30 8.26
N GLU A 187 25.20 -2.52 8.33
CA GLU A 187 25.39 -3.43 9.48
C GLU A 187 26.87 -3.68 9.73
N LYS A 188 27.62 -4.05 8.69
CA LYS A 188 29.05 -4.33 8.80
C LYS A 188 29.82 -3.13 9.35
N ILE A 189 29.59 -1.93 8.81
CA ILE A 189 30.33 -0.74 9.23
C ILE A 189 29.94 -0.29 10.64
N LEU A 190 28.65 -0.35 10.99
CA LEU A 190 28.18 -0.06 12.34
C LEU A 190 28.76 -1.04 13.37
N CYS A 191 28.76 -2.33 13.06
CA CYS A 191 29.36 -3.36 13.92
C CYS A 191 30.85 -3.08 14.14
N GLN A 192 31.60 -2.83 13.06
CA GLN A 192 33.04 -2.54 13.14
C GLN A 192 33.36 -1.26 13.92
N LYS A 193 32.55 -0.20 13.76
CA LYS A 193 32.73 1.05 14.53
C LYS A 193 32.46 0.81 16.02
N PHE A 194 31.41 0.05 16.35
CA PHE A 194 31.10 -0.28 17.74
C PHE A 194 32.14 -1.21 18.37
N GLU A 195 32.65 -2.20 17.63
CA GLU A 195 33.77 -3.05 18.06
C GLU A 195 35.01 -2.22 18.39
N LYS A 196 35.42 -1.31 17.49
CA LYS A 196 36.55 -0.40 17.74
C LYS A 196 36.34 0.47 18.96
N LEU A 197 35.14 1.03 19.13
CA LEU A 197 34.79 1.81 20.31
C LEU A 197 35.00 0.98 21.59
N LEU A 198 34.58 -0.28 21.60
CA LEU A 198 34.76 -1.19 22.74
C LEU A 198 36.25 -1.52 22.97
N GLU A 199 37.04 -1.69 21.91
CA GLU A 199 38.49 -1.91 22.01
C GLU A 199 39.22 -0.69 22.59
N ASP A 200 38.98 0.50 22.04
CA ASP A 200 39.61 1.76 22.45
C ASP A 200 39.31 2.09 23.92
N SER A 201 38.12 1.73 24.35
CA SER A 201 37.64 1.92 25.71
C SER A 201 37.92 0.75 26.66
N GLN A 202 38.65 -0.26 26.18
CA GLN A 202 39.11 -1.41 26.95
C GLN A 202 37.99 -2.25 27.56
N TRP A 203 36.84 -2.34 26.90
CA TRP A 203 35.82 -3.34 27.26
C TRP A 203 36.40 -4.76 27.11
N PRO A 204 36.18 -5.70 28.07
CA PRO A 204 35.42 -5.59 29.31
C PRO A 204 36.33 -5.47 30.55
N ASN A 205 36.89 -4.29 30.82
CA ASN A 205 37.63 -3.97 32.05
C ASN A 205 36.73 -3.27 33.08
N SER A 206 37.02 -3.43 34.37
CA SER A 206 36.19 -2.93 35.48
C SER A 206 36.06 -1.40 35.54
N GLU A 207 36.95 -0.67 34.87
CA GLU A 207 36.95 0.79 34.79
C GLU A 207 36.19 1.31 33.56
N TYR A 208 35.47 0.43 32.85
CA TYR A 208 34.77 0.80 31.64
C TYR A 208 33.66 1.82 31.91
N LEU A 209 33.82 3.02 31.34
CA LEU A 209 32.84 4.09 31.40
C LEU A 209 32.05 4.16 30.09
N VAL A 210 30.73 4.10 30.20
CA VAL A 210 29.83 4.20 29.05
C VAL A 210 29.76 5.66 28.59
N THR A 211 30.29 5.91 27.39
CA THR A 211 30.18 7.21 26.72
C THR A 211 28.80 7.39 26.10
N ASP A 212 28.43 8.62 25.76
CA ASP A 212 27.20 8.84 25.00
C ASP A 212 27.28 8.21 23.61
N GLU A 213 28.45 8.26 22.97
CA GLU A 213 28.73 7.58 21.70
C GLU A 213 28.41 6.07 21.77
N TRP A 214 28.76 5.38 22.86
CA TRP A 214 28.37 3.98 23.07
C TRP A 214 26.87 3.78 23.01
N LYS A 215 26.11 4.63 23.70
CA LYS A 215 24.64 4.55 23.73
C LYS A 215 24.04 4.82 22.35
N GLU A 216 24.68 5.69 21.58
CA GLU A 216 24.27 6.03 20.22
C GLU A 216 24.45 4.87 19.25
N TYR A 217 25.62 4.23 19.25
CA TYR A 217 25.86 3.01 18.46
C TYR A 217 24.96 1.87 18.89
N PHE A 218 24.76 1.68 20.19
CA PHE A 218 23.88 0.65 20.73
C PHE A 218 22.44 0.83 20.21
N LYS A 219 21.91 2.06 20.24
CA LYS A 219 20.58 2.37 19.68
C LYS A 219 20.52 2.17 18.16
N ALA A 220 21.53 2.66 17.42
CA ALA A 220 21.57 2.53 15.97
C ALA A 220 21.56 1.06 15.51
N LEU A 221 22.28 0.19 16.21
CA LEU A 221 22.28 -1.25 15.95
C LEU A 221 20.93 -1.92 16.23
N LEU A 222 20.23 -1.49 17.30
CA LEU A 222 18.87 -1.99 17.57
C LEU A 222 17.88 -1.54 16.48
N GLU A 223 17.93 -0.26 16.10
CA GLU A 223 17.08 0.28 15.04
C GLU A 223 17.32 -0.46 13.72
N LEU A 224 18.58 -0.69 13.37
CA LEU A 224 18.96 -1.43 12.17
C LEU A 224 18.39 -2.85 12.17
N GLN A 225 18.50 -3.58 13.29
CA GLN A 225 17.96 -4.93 13.42
C GLN A 225 16.45 -4.96 13.21
N MET A 226 15.71 -3.97 13.72
CA MET A 226 14.26 -3.89 13.52
C MET A 226 13.87 -3.53 12.09
N LEU A 227 14.78 -2.90 11.34
CA LEU A 227 14.59 -2.63 9.92
C LEU A 227 14.84 -3.87 9.06
N ASP A 228 15.25 -4.99 9.59
CA ASP A 228 15.30 -6.23 8.84
C ASP A 228 14.13 -7.12 9.23
N GLU A 229 13.10 -7.22 8.39
CA GLU A 229 11.90 -8.02 8.70
C GLU A 229 12.17 -9.53 8.68
N THR A 230 13.25 -9.96 8.02
CA THR A 230 13.67 -11.36 8.01
C THR A 230 14.40 -11.69 9.30
N ASN A 231 15.37 -10.87 9.69
CA ASN A 231 16.10 -11.04 10.95
C ASN A 231 15.29 -10.69 12.21
N ALA A 232 14.32 -9.77 12.15
CA ALA A 232 13.52 -9.39 13.32
C ALA A 232 12.55 -10.48 13.79
N LYS A 233 12.17 -11.42 12.90
CA LYS A 233 11.28 -12.55 13.24
C LYS A 233 12.04 -13.79 13.72
N GLU A 234 13.32 -13.91 13.35
CA GLU A 234 14.12 -15.12 13.56
C GLU A 234 15.27 -14.92 14.56
N SER A 235 15.78 -13.70 14.73
CA SER A 235 16.92 -13.44 15.59
C SER A 235 16.50 -13.23 17.05
N LEU A 236 16.71 -14.26 17.86
CA LEU A 236 16.67 -14.18 19.33
C LEU A 236 17.81 -13.32 19.91
N ILE A 237 18.87 -13.09 19.13
CA ILE A 237 20.07 -12.39 19.58
C ILE A 237 20.04 -10.94 19.07
N LEU A 238 20.21 -10.00 19.99
CA LEU A 238 20.35 -8.58 19.67
C LEU A 238 21.75 -8.29 19.09
N LEU A 239 21.81 -7.59 17.96
CA LEU A 239 23.06 -7.16 17.30
C LEU A 239 24.06 -6.49 18.27
N PRO A 240 23.68 -5.49 19.08
CA PRO A 240 24.64 -4.88 20.00
C PRO A 240 25.08 -5.85 21.11
N MET A 241 24.23 -6.80 21.52
CA MET A 241 24.61 -7.83 22.50
C MET A 241 25.61 -8.82 21.92
N ARG A 242 25.43 -9.22 20.65
CA ARG A 242 26.38 -10.07 19.92
C ARG A 242 27.79 -9.49 19.99
N ILE A 243 27.91 -8.20 19.70
CA ILE A 243 29.19 -7.48 19.73
C ILE A 243 29.76 -7.41 21.15
N LEU A 244 28.95 -7.04 22.15
CA LEU A 244 29.39 -6.98 23.55
C LEU A 244 29.89 -8.35 24.06
N THR A 245 29.24 -9.44 23.64
CA THR A 245 29.63 -10.80 24.03
C THR A 245 30.87 -11.32 23.31
N GLN A 246 31.30 -10.70 22.19
CA GLN A 246 32.33 -11.24 21.31
C GLN A 246 33.65 -11.50 22.05
N THR A 247 34.10 -10.56 22.90
CA THR A 247 35.33 -10.74 23.69
C THR A 247 35.23 -11.91 24.67
N PHE A 248 34.05 -12.17 25.23
CA PHE A 248 33.81 -13.32 26.11
C PHE A 248 33.76 -14.62 25.33
N VAL A 249 33.14 -14.63 24.16
CA VAL A 249 33.15 -15.79 23.24
C VAL A 249 34.57 -16.16 22.86
N LEU A 250 35.42 -15.19 22.51
CA LEU A 250 36.83 -15.43 22.18
C LEU A 250 37.60 -16.02 23.38
N LYS A 251 37.43 -15.43 24.58
CA LYS A 251 38.02 -15.97 25.81
C LYS A 251 37.54 -17.40 26.10
N PHE A 252 36.24 -17.65 25.95
CA PHE A 252 35.66 -18.97 26.15
C PHE A 252 36.26 -20.01 25.19
N ARG A 253 36.32 -19.71 23.89
CA ARG A 253 36.94 -20.59 22.88
C ARG A 253 38.41 -20.86 23.20
N TYR A 254 39.15 -19.82 23.59
CA TYR A 254 40.55 -19.98 23.98
C TYR A 254 40.75 -20.88 25.20
N HIS A 255 39.94 -20.71 26.25
CA HIS A 255 40.11 -21.47 27.49
C HIS A 255 39.47 -22.87 27.45
N PHE A 256 38.34 -23.05 26.77
CA PHE A 256 37.53 -24.27 26.89
C PHE A 256 37.36 -25.06 25.59
N MET A 257 37.87 -24.53 24.46
CA MET A 257 37.84 -25.22 23.17
C MET A 257 39.22 -25.39 22.52
N SER A 258 40.29 -24.87 23.13
CA SER A 258 41.68 -25.07 22.69
C SER A 258 42.37 -26.19 23.47
N ASP A 259 43.63 -26.51 23.15
CA ASP A 259 44.46 -27.52 23.83
C ASP A 259 44.94 -27.08 25.23
N LYS A 260 44.04 -26.51 26.03
CA LYS A 260 44.31 -26.11 27.41
C LYS A 260 43.88 -27.21 28.39
N PRO A 261 44.52 -27.32 29.57
CA PRO A 261 44.11 -28.26 30.62
C PRO A 261 42.63 -28.13 31.04
N THR A 262 42.07 -26.93 30.90
CA THR A 262 40.66 -26.60 31.16
C THR A 262 39.68 -27.22 30.16
N ASN A 263 40.16 -27.78 29.04
CA ASN A 263 39.38 -28.48 28.03
C ASN A 263 39.48 -30.02 28.16
N HIS A 264 40.11 -30.54 29.22
CA HIS A 264 40.29 -31.99 29.35
C HIS A 264 38.94 -32.72 29.51
N PRO A 265 38.63 -33.79 28.76
CA PRO A 265 37.31 -34.45 28.77
C PRO A 265 36.81 -34.86 30.16
N ASN A 266 37.72 -35.30 31.03
CA ASN A 266 37.41 -35.71 32.40
C ASN A 266 36.98 -34.56 33.33
N ARG A 267 37.15 -33.30 32.92
CA ARG A 267 36.68 -32.12 33.67
C ARG A 267 35.23 -31.76 33.35
N LEU A 268 34.64 -32.35 32.31
CA LEU A 268 33.24 -32.12 31.90
C LEU A 268 32.86 -30.63 31.97
N GLY A 269 31.76 -30.29 32.67
CA GLY A 269 31.23 -28.94 32.84
C GLY A 269 31.84 -28.12 33.98
N ASP A 270 32.78 -28.69 34.76
CA ASP A 270 33.23 -28.11 36.04
C ASP A 270 33.71 -26.66 35.92
N TYR A 271 34.43 -26.33 34.83
CA TYR A 271 35.04 -25.00 34.68
C TYR A 271 34.22 -24.05 33.81
N PHE A 272 33.62 -24.55 32.73
CA PHE A 272 33.00 -23.66 31.75
C PHE A 272 31.59 -23.21 32.15
N PHE A 273 30.85 -24.02 32.92
CA PHE A 273 29.57 -23.60 33.48
C PHE A 273 29.77 -22.54 34.55
N GLU A 274 30.69 -22.77 35.50
CA GLU A 274 31.01 -21.79 36.53
C GLU A 274 31.53 -20.48 35.92
N TRP A 275 32.45 -20.58 34.95
CA TRP A 275 32.94 -19.40 34.23
C TRP A 275 31.80 -18.60 33.58
N PHE A 276 30.81 -19.28 32.98
CA PHE A 276 29.66 -18.63 32.37
C PHE A 276 28.84 -17.89 33.42
N LEU A 277 28.45 -18.57 34.51
CA LEU A 277 27.65 -17.99 35.59
C LEU A 277 28.36 -16.79 36.25
N MET A 278 29.65 -16.93 36.57
CA MET A 278 30.44 -15.83 37.12
C MET A 278 30.59 -14.66 36.15
N THR A 279 30.69 -14.92 34.86
CA THR A 279 30.78 -13.86 33.83
C THR A 279 29.48 -13.06 33.77
N VAL A 280 28.33 -13.74 33.77
CA VAL A 280 27.02 -13.06 33.80
C VAL A 280 26.86 -12.25 35.08
N GLU A 281 27.14 -12.84 36.24
CA GLU A 281 27.05 -12.16 37.54
C GLU A 281 27.95 -10.93 37.63
N LYS A 282 29.20 -11.04 37.14
CA LYS A 282 30.16 -9.93 37.16
C LYS A 282 29.65 -8.70 36.39
N TRP A 283 28.95 -8.92 35.29
CA TRP A 283 28.51 -7.85 34.38
C TRP A 283 27.03 -7.47 34.53
N GLU A 284 26.29 -8.15 35.39
CA GLU A 284 24.86 -7.90 35.61
C GLU A 284 24.56 -6.43 35.93
N LEU A 285 25.22 -5.86 36.95
CA LEU A 285 24.95 -4.49 37.38
C LEU A 285 25.27 -3.48 36.27
N PHE A 286 26.37 -3.71 35.56
CA PHE A 286 26.78 -2.88 34.43
C PHE A 286 25.73 -2.91 33.31
N LEU A 287 25.26 -4.10 32.93
CA LEU A 287 24.29 -4.30 31.86
C LEU A 287 22.93 -3.69 32.23
N ARG A 288 22.44 -3.92 33.46
CA ARG A 288 21.19 -3.33 33.96
C ARG A 288 21.26 -1.81 34.01
N GLY A 289 22.38 -1.24 34.45
CA GLY A 289 22.57 0.21 34.56
C GLY A 289 22.68 0.93 33.21
N ASN A 290 23.32 0.31 32.22
CA ASN A 290 23.66 0.98 30.96
C ASN A 290 22.78 0.55 29.77
N ALA A 291 22.64 -0.76 29.53
CA ALA A 291 21.84 -1.28 28.42
C ALA A 291 20.34 -1.31 28.75
N GLY A 292 19.97 -1.57 30.01
CA GLY A 292 18.57 -1.70 30.44
C GLY A 292 17.67 -0.52 30.05
N PRO A 293 18.05 0.74 30.34
CA PRO A 293 17.27 1.91 29.93
C PRO A 293 17.12 2.04 28.41
N LEU A 294 18.14 1.65 27.65
CA LEU A 294 18.12 1.71 26.17
C LEU A 294 17.16 0.69 25.59
N LEU A 295 17.23 -0.56 26.05
CA LEU A 295 16.32 -1.64 25.64
C LEU A 295 14.88 -1.31 26.01
N THR A 296 14.64 -0.87 27.24
CA THR A 296 13.29 -0.50 27.72
C THR A 296 12.71 0.65 26.91
N ALA A 297 13.51 1.66 26.57
CA ALA A 297 13.05 2.78 25.76
C ALA A 297 12.75 2.36 24.31
N HIS A 298 13.61 1.53 23.73
CA HIS A 298 13.49 1.09 22.33
C HIS A 298 12.29 0.15 22.11
N PHE A 299 12.07 -0.82 23.00
CA PHE A 299 11.00 -1.81 22.84
C PHE A 299 9.67 -1.37 23.46
N ARG A 300 9.59 -0.18 24.06
CA ARG A 300 8.35 0.33 24.67
C ARG A 300 7.20 0.36 23.67
N GLY A 301 6.10 -0.33 23.99
CA GLY A 301 4.91 -0.38 23.14
C GLY A 301 5.05 -1.26 21.89
N SER A 302 6.18 -1.96 21.73
CA SER A 302 6.33 -2.98 20.68
C SER A 302 5.72 -4.33 21.12
N PRO A 303 5.34 -5.21 20.18
CA PRO A 303 4.91 -6.58 20.53
C PRO A 303 5.97 -7.40 21.30
N LEU A 304 7.24 -7.00 21.21
CA LEU A 304 8.37 -7.64 21.89
C LEU A 304 8.55 -7.13 23.33
N SER A 305 7.75 -6.15 23.77
CA SER A 305 7.83 -5.56 25.12
C SER A 305 7.34 -6.48 26.25
N GLY A 306 6.92 -7.70 25.94
CA GLY A 306 6.63 -8.73 26.94
C GLY A 306 7.72 -9.79 27.06
N ASN A 307 8.75 -9.74 26.21
CA ASN A 307 9.74 -10.80 26.11
C ASN A 307 11.06 -10.37 26.79
N SER A 308 11.49 -11.15 27.78
CA SER A 308 12.65 -10.89 28.62
C SER A 308 13.95 -10.73 27.81
N ILE A 309 14.16 -11.49 26.72
CA ILE A 309 15.41 -11.47 25.95
C ILE A 309 15.61 -10.15 25.20
N TYR A 310 14.55 -9.34 25.06
CA TYR A 310 14.61 -8.03 24.42
C TYR A 310 14.69 -6.88 25.42
N ILE A 311 14.16 -7.05 26.64
CA ILE A 311 14.00 -5.95 27.61
C ILE A 311 14.98 -6.07 28.76
N ASP A 312 15.18 -7.29 29.26
CA ASP A 312 16.14 -7.55 30.32
C ASP A 312 17.54 -7.71 29.71
N PRO A 313 18.47 -6.76 29.97
CA PRO A 313 19.79 -6.81 29.37
C PRO A 313 20.61 -8.01 29.81
N VAL A 314 20.32 -8.59 30.98
CA VAL A 314 20.99 -9.82 31.46
C VAL A 314 20.52 -11.01 30.66
N SER A 315 19.20 -11.19 30.49
CA SER A 315 18.64 -12.23 29.61
C SER A 315 19.10 -12.10 28.16
N ALA A 316 19.19 -10.88 27.63
CA ALA A 316 19.72 -10.62 26.30
C ALA A 316 21.21 -11.02 26.18
N PHE A 317 22.01 -10.72 27.21
CA PHE A 317 23.42 -11.09 27.27
C PHE A 317 23.62 -12.61 27.38
N ILE A 318 22.85 -13.29 28.25
CA ILE A 318 22.83 -14.76 28.35
C ILE A 318 22.47 -15.37 26.99
N THR A 319 21.40 -14.89 26.34
CA THR A 319 20.96 -15.38 25.03
C THR A 319 22.04 -15.23 23.96
N SER A 320 22.83 -14.16 24.01
CA SER A 320 23.94 -13.91 23.11
C SER A 320 25.18 -14.77 23.39
N LEU A 321 25.41 -15.17 24.66
CA LEU A 321 26.54 -16.01 25.06
C LEU A 321 26.24 -17.51 24.96
N LEU A 322 24.98 -17.93 25.07
CA LEU A 322 24.57 -19.34 25.00
C LEU A 322 25.04 -20.13 23.76
N PRO A 323 25.13 -19.55 22.53
CA PRO A 323 25.56 -20.30 21.36
C PRO A 323 26.95 -20.95 21.51
N VAL A 324 27.95 -20.25 22.06
CA VAL A 324 29.29 -20.83 22.24
C VAL A 324 29.28 -21.95 23.29
N LEU A 325 28.41 -21.82 24.30
CA LEU A 325 28.23 -22.86 25.31
C LEU A 325 27.56 -24.10 24.69
N ARG A 326 26.52 -23.92 23.86
CA ARG A 326 25.88 -25.01 23.12
C ARG A 326 26.87 -25.79 22.25
N GLU A 327 27.69 -25.09 21.47
CA GLU A 327 28.75 -25.72 20.66
C GLU A 327 29.69 -26.60 21.52
N LYS A 328 30.08 -26.09 22.69
CA LYS A 328 30.96 -26.82 23.61
C LYS A 328 30.27 -28.04 24.21
N VAL A 329 29.02 -27.89 24.63
CA VAL A 329 28.20 -28.96 25.19
C VAL A 329 28.00 -30.06 24.14
N GLU A 330 27.65 -29.71 22.91
CA GLU A 330 27.48 -30.66 21.81
C GLU A 330 28.78 -31.42 21.51
N SER A 331 29.91 -30.71 21.44
CA SER A 331 31.23 -31.33 21.25
C SER A 331 31.58 -32.31 22.37
N LEU A 332 31.29 -31.94 23.63
CA LEU A 332 31.55 -32.79 24.79
C LEU A 332 30.65 -34.03 24.80
N CYS A 333 29.36 -33.88 24.46
CA CYS A 333 28.41 -34.99 24.33
C CYS A 333 28.93 -36.06 23.37
N LYS A 334 29.42 -35.65 22.20
CA LYS A 334 30.02 -36.57 21.21
C LYS A 334 31.18 -37.36 21.81
N ASN A 335 32.07 -36.71 22.58
CA ASN A 335 33.25 -37.33 23.18
C ASN A 335 32.93 -38.31 24.32
N ILE A 336 31.88 -38.05 25.10
CA ILE A 336 31.52 -38.86 26.27
C ILE A 336 30.42 -39.89 25.99
N SER A 337 29.85 -39.91 24.79
CA SER A 337 28.74 -40.78 24.38
C SER A 337 28.95 -42.29 24.62
N SER A 338 30.22 -42.73 24.65
CA SER A 338 30.60 -44.12 24.92
C SER A 338 30.94 -44.40 26.39
N GLN A 339 30.84 -43.41 27.28
CA GLN A 339 31.28 -43.45 28.67
C GLN A 339 30.12 -43.11 29.63
N PRO A 340 29.29 -44.10 30.01
CA PRO A 340 28.04 -43.81 30.69
C PRO A 340 28.17 -43.10 32.04
N GLN A 341 29.20 -43.40 32.83
CA GLN A 341 29.46 -42.71 34.09
C GLN A 341 29.72 -41.20 33.88
N LEU A 342 30.43 -40.85 32.80
CA LEU A 342 30.65 -39.44 32.45
C LEU A 342 29.37 -38.80 31.94
N MET A 343 28.53 -39.53 31.20
CA MET A 343 27.23 -39.04 30.75
C MET A 343 26.30 -38.71 31.92
N SER A 344 26.13 -39.63 32.89
CA SER A 344 25.27 -39.37 34.07
C SER A 344 25.74 -38.15 34.86
N ARG A 345 27.06 -38.03 35.08
CA ARG A 345 27.63 -36.86 35.76
C ARG A 345 27.41 -35.58 34.95
N PHE A 346 27.58 -35.63 33.62
CA PHE A 346 27.40 -34.47 32.78
C PHE A 346 25.94 -34.01 32.72
N ILE A 347 24.98 -34.94 32.64
CA ILE A 347 23.54 -34.63 32.66
C ILE A 347 23.19 -33.89 33.95
N ALA A 348 23.66 -34.35 35.11
CA ALA A 348 23.44 -33.66 36.38
C ALA A 348 24.01 -32.23 36.35
N GLN A 349 25.23 -32.05 35.83
CA GLN A 349 25.85 -30.72 35.70
C GLN A 349 25.07 -29.78 34.77
N VAL A 350 24.53 -30.30 33.67
CA VAL A 350 23.70 -29.50 32.75
C VAL A 350 22.39 -29.09 33.44
N MET A 351 21.76 -30.00 34.19
CA MET A 351 20.55 -29.68 34.96
C MET A 351 20.82 -28.63 36.04
N ASP A 352 21.91 -28.79 36.81
CA ASP A 352 22.33 -27.81 37.82
C ASP A 352 22.60 -26.43 37.20
N PHE A 353 23.23 -26.40 36.03
CA PHE A 353 23.46 -25.17 35.28
C PHE A 353 22.15 -24.52 34.81
N ASP A 354 21.23 -25.32 34.26
CA ASP A 354 19.92 -24.84 33.81
C ASP A 354 19.10 -24.26 34.98
N ASP A 355 19.13 -24.92 36.14
CA ASP A 355 18.52 -24.46 37.39
C ASP A 355 19.18 -23.17 37.89
N ALA A 356 20.51 -23.07 37.83
CA ALA A 356 21.26 -21.88 38.24
C ALA A 356 20.90 -20.66 37.37
N LEU A 357 20.78 -20.82 36.04
CA LEU A 357 20.37 -19.72 35.17
C LEU A 357 18.95 -19.23 35.46
N ARG A 358 18.01 -20.17 35.67
CA ARG A 358 16.62 -19.85 36.01
C ARG A 358 16.51 -19.16 37.38
N SER A 359 17.13 -19.73 38.41
CA SER A 359 16.98 -19.25 39.79
C SER A 359 17.78 -17.98 40.08
N LYS A 360 19.01 -17.86 39.56
CA LYS A 360 19.90 -16.72 39.86
C LYS A 360 19.60 -15.49 39.00
N PHE A 361 19.29 -15.69 37.73
CA PHE A 361 19.13 -14.59 36.77
C PHE A 361 17.69 -14.42 36.25
N GLY A 362 16.76 -15.32 36.61
CA GLY A 362 15.39 -15.28 36.11
C GLY A 362 15.28 -15.60 34.62
N TYR A 363 16.24 -16.33 34.06
CA TYR A 363 16.30 -16.56 32.62
C TYR A 363 15.20 -17.53 32.14
N ASP A 364 14.33 -17.06 31.23
CA ASP A 364 13.18 -17.81 30.71
C ASP A 364 13.26 -18.09 29.19
N GLY A 365 14.40 -17.77 28.54
CA GLY A 365 14.61 -18.03 27.12
C GLY A 365 13.65 -17.28 26.19
N GLY A 366 12.94 -16.28 26.71
CA GLY A 366 11.98 -15.46 25.98
C GLY A 366 10.57 -16.04 25.89
N SER A 367 10.28 -17.09 26.67
CA SER A 367 8.94 -17.63 26.82
C SER A 367 8.49 -17.53 28.28
N VAL A 368 7.62 -16.56 28.58
CA VAL A 368 7.07 -16.41 29.93
C VAL A 368 6.16 -17.59 30.31
N GLU A 369 5.46 -18.17 29.33
CA GLU A 369 4.52 -19.27 29.54
C GLU A 369 5.20 -20.61 29.76
N ASN A 370 6.21 -20.93 28.92
CA ASN A 370 6.86 -22.24 28.95
C ASN A 370 8.21 -22.23 29.68
N GLY A 371 8.76 -21.05 29.96
CA GLY A 371 10.11 -20.87 30.47
C GLY A 371 11.19 -21.33 29.49
N TRP A 372 12.44 -21.27 29.96
CA TRP A 372 13.56 -21.81 29.21
C TRP A 372 13.64 -23.32 29.43
N CYS A 373 13.57 -24.11 28.35
CA CYS A 373 13.65 -25.57 28.45
C CYS A 373 15.06 -26.09 28.81
N GLY A 374 16.06 -25.20 28.93
CA GLY A 374 17.41 -25.56 29.32
C GLY A 374 18.28 -26.10 28.19
N LEU A 375 19.59 -26.20 28.43
CA LEU A 375 20.52 -26.93 27.57
C LEU A 375 20.26 -28.43 27.62
N ILE A 376 19.60 -28.93 28.66
CA ILE A 376 19.27 -30.35 28.77
C ILE A 376 18.44 -30.85 27.58
N MET A 377 17.58 -30.01 27.00
CA MET A 377 16.81 -30.37 25.80
C MET A 377 17.68 -30.59 24.56
N ASP A 378 18.81 -29.91 24.46
CA ASP A 378 19.77 -30.09 23.37
C ASP A 378 20.62 -31.36 23.59
N VAL A 379 20.87 -31.72 24.84
CA VAL A 379 21.75 -32.83 25.25
C VAL A 379 21.03 -34.18 25.25
N LEU A 380 19.85 -34.23 25.88
CA LEU A 380 19.15 -35.47 26.21
C LEU A 380 18.88 -36.35 24.99
N PRO A 381 18.38 -35.84 23.84
CA PRO A 381 18.12 -36.68 22.67
C PRO A 381 19.35 -37.46 22.18
N SER A 382 20.55 -36.89 22.33
CA SER A 382 21.80 -37.50 21.86
C SER A 382 22.39 -38.52 22.84
N LEU A 383 22.14 -38.36 24.14
CA LEU A 383 22.73 -39.19 25.19
C LEU A 383 21.75 -40.20 25.80
N PHE A 384 20.44 -40.03 25.62
CA PHE A 384 19.41 -40.75 26.37
C PHE A 384 19.51 -42.27 26.24
N GLU A 385 19.63 -42.81 25.02
CA GLU A 385 19.65 -44.27 24.83
C GLU A 385 20.88 -44.92 25.50
N GLY A 386 22.05 -44.34 25.29
CA GLY A 386 23.31 -44.84 25.85
C GLY A 386 23.35 -44.72 27.38
N TRP A 387 22.84 -43.61 27.91
CA TRP A 387 22.71 -43.38 29.34
C TRP A 387 21.70 -44.33 29.98
N PHE A 388 20.49 -44.44 29.42
CA PHE A 388 19.41 -45.27 29.93
C PHE A 388 19.79 -46.77 29.95
N ALA A 389 20.47 -47.24 28.89
CA ALA A 389 20.95 -48.62 28.83
C ALA A 389 22.01 -48.92 29.90
N ALA A 390 22.80 -47.93 30.31
CA ALA A 390 23.81 -48.10 31.35
C ALA A 390 23.24 -48.00 32.76
N GLU A 391 22.35 -47.05 33.03
CA GLU A 391 21.65 -46.94 34.32
C GLU A 391 20.87 -48.22 34.62
N LYS A 392 20.18 -48.78 33.61
CA LYS A 392 19.47 -50.06 33.76
C LYS A 392 20.38 -51.21 34.17
N LYS A 393 21.63 -51.25 33.69
CA LYS A 393 22.64 -52.26 34.07
C LYS A 393 23.25 -52.04 35.46
N ILE A 394 23.17 -50.82 35.99
CA ILE A 394 23.67 -50.49 37.33
C ILE A 394 22.60 -50.82 38.38
N CYS A 395 21.32 -50.71 38.04
CA CYS A 395 20.19 -51.03 38.93
C CYS A 395 19.78 -52.51 38.97
N THR A 396 20.30 -53.35 38.07
CA THR A 396 20.17 -54.82 38.09
C THR A 396 21.46 -55.46 38.57
#